data_AF-A0A930ZN64-F1
#
_entry.id   AF-A0A930ZN64-F1
#
_cell.length_a   1.000
_cell.length_b   1.000
_cell.length_c   1.000
_cell.angle_alpha   90.00
_cell.angle_beta   90.00
_cell.angle_gamma   90.00
#
_symmetry.space_group_name_H-M   'P 1'
#
loop_
_entity.id
_entity.type
_entity.pdbx_description
1 polymer ?
#
loop_
_entity_poly.entity_id
_entity_poly.type
_entity_poly.pdbx_seq_one_letter_code
_entity_poly.pdbx_strand_id
1 'polypeptide(L)'
;MSTKEFIKNQVEKLLKPLAPEHFTELSENENSLIILEIPLKDYLLTEIARIVESNNAHIIALSVFPISVNAELLVSLKLDISDLTSVLRSFERFNYKVVYFYMKEGIITDIQKERLDELLYYLDM
;
A
#
# COMPACT_ATOMS: atom_id res chain seq x y z
N MET A 1 -23.48 14.04 28.25
CA MET A 1 -22.65 13.90 27.03
C MET A 1 -22.93 12.54 26.44
N SER A 2 -23.56 12.51 25.26
CA SER A 2 -24.11 11.29 24.67
C SER A 2 -22.99 10.46 24.03
N THR A 3 -22.90 9.18 24.38
CA THR A 3 -21.92 8.21 23.84
C THR A 3 -21.86 8.19 22.31
N LYS A 4 -22.94 8.62 21.64
CA LYS A 4 -23.01 8.78 20.18
C LYS A 4 -22.14 9.91 19.64
N GLU A 5 -21.97 11.01 20.37
CA GLU A 5 -21.09 12.12 19.97
C GLU A 5 -19.60 11.75 20.13
N PHE A 6 -19.25 10.97 21.15
CA PHE A 6 -17.89 10.46 21.32
C PHE A 6 -17.51 9.46 20.21
N ILE A 7 -18.43 8.55 19.86
CA ILE A 7 -18.25 7.62 18.75
C ILE A 7 -18.19 8.39 17.42
N LYS A 8 -19.06 9.37 17.20
CA LYS A 8 -19.02 10.20 15.99
C LYS A 8 -17.70 10.97 15.87
N ASN A 9 -17.17 11.51 16.97
CA ASN A 9 -15.91 12.27 16.94
C ASN A 9 -14.67 11.38 16.76
N GLN A 10 -14.69 10.14 17.28
CA GLN A 10 -13.67 9.13 16.95
C GLN A 10 -13.78 8.66 15.51
N VAL A 11 -15.00 8.45 15.02
CA VAL A 11 -15.29 8.08 13.63
C VAL A 11 -14.91 9.22 12.67
N GLU A 12 -15.15 10.50 13.00
CA GLU A 12 -14.75 11.66 12.17
C GLU A 12 -13.22 11.89 12.19
N LYS A 13 -12.54 11.54 13.29
CA LYS A 13 -11.07 11.55 13.35
C LYS A 13 -10.44 10.41 12.53
N LEU A 14 -11.18 9.33 12.29
CA LEU A 14 -10.78 8.14 11.52
C LEU A 14 -11.30 8.12 10.06
N LEU A 15 -12.39 8.84 9.76
CA LEU A 15 -13.02 8.98 8.43
C LEU A 15 -12.68 10.28 7.73
N LYS A 16 -11.82 11.15 8.30
CA LYS A 16 -11.10 12.08 7.42
C LYS A 16 -10.49 11.19 6.33
N PRO A 17 -10.82 11.40 5.04
CA PRO A 17 -10.18 10.65 3.98
C PRO A 17 -8.70 10.84 4.25
N LEU A 18 -8.03 9.74 4.60
CA LEU A 18 -6.64 9.71 5.00
C LEU A 18 -5.89 10.13 3.75
N ALA A 19 -5.76 11.44 3.62
CA ALA A 19 -5.34 12.05 2.39
C ALA A 19 -3.91 11.57 2.14
N PRO A 20 -3.52 11.36 0.87
CA PRO A 20 -2.20 10.85 0.50
C PRO A 20 -1.04 11.53 1.26
N GLU A 21 -1.24 12.79 1.62
CA GLU A 21 -0.39 13.65 2.45
C GLU A 21 -0.01 13.10 3.84
N HIS A 22 -0.85 12.31 4.53
CA HIS A 22 -0.44 11.68 5.80
C HIS A 22 0.42 10.42 5.61
N PHE A 23 0.40 9.80 4.43
CA PHE A 23 1.37 8.76 4.09
C PHE A 23 2.74 9.35 3.75
N THR A 24 2.77 10.59 3.24
CA THR A 24 4.00 11.33 2.94
C THR A 24 4.87 11.56 4.17
N GLU A 25 4.29 11.85 5.35
CA GLU A 25 5.04 12.04 6.60
C GLU A 25 5.75 10.75 7.08
N LEU A 26 5.24 9.57 6.71
CA LEU A 26 5.91 8.29 6.98
C LEU A 26 7.00 7.97 5.93
N SER A 27 7.07 8.72 4.84
CA SER A 27 7.86 8.46 3.63
C SER A 27 9.14 9.30 3.52
N GLU A 28 9.51 10.11 4.53
CA GLU A 28 10.71 10.97 4.45
C GLU A 28 12.06 10.23 4.46
N ASN A 29 12.06 8.92 4.76
CA ASN A 29 13.26 8.07 4.64
C ASN A 29 13.15 7.20 3.38
N GLU A 30 14.27 6.87 2.74
CA GLU A 30 14.44 6.12 1.46
C GLU A 30 13.82 4.71 1.46
N ASN A 31 12.54 4.61 1.74
CA ASN A 31 11.84 3.38 2.05
C ASN A 31 10.52 3.37 1.28
N SER A 32 10.20 2.23 0.72
CA SER A 32 8.94 2.06 0.01
C SER A 32 7.80 1.68 0.96
N LEU A 33 6.56 1.97 0.56
CA LEU A 33 5.36 1.72 1.35
C LEU A 33 4.37 0.88 0.55
N ILE A 34 3.77 -0.12 1.20
CA ILE A 34 2.66 -0.90 0.66
C ILE A 34 1.52 -0.88 1.66
N ILE A 35 0.29 -0.75 1.16
CA ILE A 35 -0.93 -0.92 1.95
C ILE A 35 -1.74 -2.05 1.35
N LEU A 36 -2.01 -3.06 2.17
CA LEU A 36 -2.81 -4.21 1.84
C LEU A 36 -4.17 -4.11 2.52
N GLU A 37 -5.22 -4.51 1.82
CA GLU A 37 -6.54 -4.75 2.41
C GLU A 37 -6.76 -6.26 2.51
N ILE A 38 -7.02 -6.74 3.73
CA ILE A 38 -7.09 -8.17 4.03
C ILE A 38 -8.30 -8.41 4.94
N PRO A 39 -9.17 -9.39 4.64
CA PRO A 39 -10.21 -9.82 5.57
C PRO A 39 -9.59 -10.26 6.90
N LEU A 40 -10.18 -9.90 8.04
CA LEU A 40 -9.65 -10.24 9.38
C LEU A 40 -9.38 -11.74 9.54
N LYS A 41 -10.24 -12.58 8.96
CA LYS A 41 -10.12 -14.05 9.00
C LYS A 41 -8.92 -14.61 8.23
N ASP A 42 -8.43 -13.87 7.23
CA ASP A 42 -7.36 -14.30 6.31
C ASP A 42 -6.02 -13.61 6.65
N TYR A 43 -5.99 -12.83 7.74
CA TYR A 43 -4.79 -12.14 8.18
C TYR A 43 -3.80 -13.10 8.85
N LEU A 44 -2.69 -13.34 8.15
CA LEU A 44 -1.54 -14.08 8.65
C LEU A 44 -0.27 -13.27 8.44
N LEU A 45 0.23 -12.67 9.53
CA LEU A 45 1.44 -11.85 9.50
C LEU A 45 2.67 -12.64 9.02
N THR A 46 2.76 -13.91 9.40
CA THR A 46 3.86 -14.80 8.99
C THR A 46 3.90 -15.02 7.48
N GLU A 47 2.74 -15.06 6.82
CA GLU A 47 2.69 -15.20 5.36
C GLU A 47 3.12 -13.91 4.67
N ILE A 48 2.66 -12.75 5.15
CA ILE A 48 3.07 -11.44 4.65
C ILE A 48 4.59 -11.28 4.79
N ALA A 49 5.14 -11.57 5.97
CA ALA A 49 6.57 -11.50 6.23
C ALA A 49 7.35 -12.44 5.30
N ARG A 50 6.91 -13.70 5.15
CA ARG A 50 7.55 -14.66 4.25
C ARG A 50 7.55 -14.18 2.80
N ILE A 51 6.46 -13.57 2.33
CA ILE A 51 6.38 -13.02 0.96
C ILE A 51 7.41 -11.90 0.79
N VAL A 52 7.47 -10.97 1.73
CA VAL A 52 8.43 -9.85 1.69
C VAL A 52 9.87 -10.36 1.72
N GLU A 53 10.20 -11.23 2.68
CA GLU A 53 11.55 -11.79 2.85
C GLU A 53 11.98 -12.66 1.66
N SER A 54 11.05 -13.41 1.05
CA SER A 54 11.33 -14.20 -0.16
C SER A 54 11.68 -13.34 -1.38
N ASN A 55 11.31 -12.06 -1.36
CA ASN A 55 11.70 -11.06 -2.35
C ASN A 55 12.93 -10.26 -1.91
N ASN A 56 13.69 -10.77 -0.94
CA ASN A 56 14.95 -10.21 -0.47
C ASN A 56 14.81 -8.78 0.08
N ALA A 57 13.65 -8.48 0.68
CA ALA A 57 13.31 -7.22 1.31
C ALA A 57 13.00 -7.43 2.80
N HIS A 58 13.14 -6.37 3.59
CA HIS A 58 12.88 -6.37 5.03
C HIS A 58 11.77 -5.40 5.39
N ILE A 59 10.92 -5.80 6.35
CA ILE A 59 9.87 -4.95 6.90
C ILE A 59 10.49 -4.05 7.99
N ILE A 60 10.53 -2.75 7.75
CA ILE A 60 11.05 -1.75 8.69
C ILE A 60 9.98 -1.31 9.68
N ALA A 61 8.75 -1.14 9.20
CA ALA A 61 7.62 -0.79 10.05
C ALA A 61 6.35 -1.47 9.53
N LEU A 62 5.48 -1.82 10.47
CA LEU A 62 4.21 -2.45 10.19
C LEU A 62 3.13 -1.85 11.08
N SER A 63 2.02 -1.46 10.47
CA SER A 63 0.85 -0.93 11.18
C SER A 63 -0.41 -1.61 10.67
N VAL A 64 -1.26 -2.06 11.60
CA VAL A 64 -2.53 -2.72 11.29
C VAL A 64 -3.68 -1.86 11.77
N PHE A 65 -4.62 -1.59 10.87
CA PHE A 65 -5.78 -0.76 11.13
C PHE A 65 -7.06 -1.56 10.83
N PRO A 66 -7.89 -1.86 11.84
CA PRO A 66 -9.15 -2.53 11.62
C PRO A 66 -10.21 -1.58 11.03
N ILE A 67 -10.83 -1.98 9.92
CA ILE A 67 -11.99 -1.30 9.34
C ILE A 67 -13.26 -1.94 9.93
N SER A 68 -13.91 -1.23 10.85
CA SER A 68 -15.06 -1.74 11.60
C SER A 68 -16.31 -2.04 10.77
N VAL A 69 -16.39 -1.55 9.53
CA VAL A 69 -17.59 -1.68 8.69
C VAL A 69 -17.67 -3.06 8.02
N ASN A 70 -16.53 -3.64 7.61
CA ASN A 70 -16.49 -4.86 6.78
C ASN A 70 -15.71 -6.02 7.40
N ALA A 71 -15.22 -5.90 8.64
CA ALA A 71 -14.29 -6.87 9.23
C ALA A 71 -13.02 -7.07 8.37
N GLU A 72 -12.54 -5.99 7.78
CA GLU A 72 -11.31 -5.93 6.98
C GLU A 72 -10.22 -5.22 7.77
N LEU A 73 -8.97 -5.51 7.43
CA LEU A 73 -7.77 -4.92 7.99
C LEU A 73 -7.02 -4.21 6.88
N LEU A 74 -6.57 -2.98 7.16
CA LEU A 74 -5.53 -2.32 6.39
C LEU A 74 -4.19 -2.59 7.05
N VAL A 75 -3.29 -3.21 6.31
CA VAL A 75 -1.93 -3.49 6.76
C VAL A 75 -0.98 -2.60 5.97
N SER A 76 -0.40 -1.64 6.65
CA SER A 76 0.63 -0.77 6.12
C SER A 76 2.01 -1.37 6.41
N LEU A 77 2.84 -1.47 5.38
CA LEU A 77 4.15 -2.09 5.37
C LEU A 77 5.16 -1.11 4.80
N LYS A 78 6.13 -0.71 5.62
CA LYS A 78 7.30 0.06 5.18
C LYS A 78 8.46 -0.89 4.96
N LEU A 79 9.07 -0.84 3.78
CA LEU A 79 10.14 -1.73 3.35
C LEU A 79 11.47 -0.98 3.16
N ASP A 80 12.58 -1.70 3.26
CA ASP A 80 13.95 -1.18 3.10
C ASP A 80 14.41 -1.03 1.63
N ILE A 81 13.57 -1.43 0.67
CA ILE A 81 13.86 -1.41 -0.76
C ILE A 81 13.24 -0.19 -1.45
N SER A 82 13.86 0.25 -2.55
CA SER A 82 13.38 1.37 -3.40
C SER A 82 12.43 0.95 -4.52
N ASP A 83 12.57 -0.29 -5.02
CA ASP A 83 11.71 -0.89 -6.06
C ASP A 83 10.81 -1.96 -5.44
N LEU A 84 9.50 -1.74 -5.47
CA LEU A 84 8.50 -2.68 -4.97
C LEU A 84 8.00 -3.68 -6.01
N THR A 85 8.44 -3.60 -7.26
CA THR A 85 7.84 -4.33 -8.38
C THR A 85 7.79 -5.84 -8.13
N SER A 86 8.86 -6.44 -7.60
CA SER A 86 8.90 -7.89 -7.31
C SER A 86 7.95 -8.27 -6.16
N VAL A 87 7.90 -7.43 -5.13
CA VAL A 87 7.06 -7.64 -3.95
C VAL A 87 5.58 -7.51 -4.32
N LEU A 88 5.21 -6.49 -5.10
CA LEU A 88 3.85 -6.26 -5.60
C LEU A 88 3.36 -7.46 -6.42
N ARG A 89 4.16 -7.92 -7.39
CA ARG A 89 3.83 -9.12 -8.19
C ARG A 89 3.65 -10.36 -7.34
N SER A 90 4.45 -10.50 -6.27
CA SER A 90 4.30 -11.62 -5.35
C SER A 90 3.00 -11.51 -4.55
N PHE A 91 2.66 -10.34 -4.01
CA PHE A 91 1.38 -10.13 -3.33
C PHE A 91 0.18 -10.41 -4.22
N GLU A 92 0.20 -9.96 -5.48
CA GLU A 92 -0.83 -10.29 -6.48
C GLU A 92 -0.93 -11.80 -6.72
N ARG A 93 0.21 -12.50 -6.86
CA ARG A 93 0.23 -13.97 -7.05
C ARG A 93 -0.38 -14.74 -5.87
N PHE A 94 -0.19 -14.23 -4.65
CA PHE A 94 -0.80 -14.80 -3.44
C PHE A 94 -2.19 -14.24 -3.16
N ASN A 95 -2.78 -13.52 -4.13
CA ASN A 95 -4.16 -13.04 -4.09
C ASN A 95 -4.42 -12.00 -2.98
N TYR A 96 -3.38 -11.27 -2.55
CA TYR A 96 -3.52 -10.11 -1.67
C TYR A 96 -3.99 -8.89 -2.45
N LYS A 97 -4.90 -8.12 -1.85
CA LYS A 97 -5.41 -6.88 -2.43
C LYS A 97 -4.52 -5.71 -2.01
N VAL A 98 -3.70 -5.22 -2.94
CA VAL A 98 -2.92 -3.99 -2.74
C VAL A 98 -3.82 -2.79 -3.02
N VAL A 99 -4.08 -1.97 -2.00
CA VAL A 99 -4.91 -0.76 -2.15
C VAL A 99 -4.09 0.48 -2.47
N TYR A 100 -2.83 0.49 -2.05
CA TYR A 100 -1.92 1.60 -2.29
C TYR A 100 -0.47 1.13 -2.20
N PHE A 101 0.42 1.74 -2.98
CA PHE A 101 1.85 1.58 -2.82
C PHE A 101 2.57 2.87 -3.22
N TYR A 102 3.77 3.05 -2.65
CA TYR A 102 4.69 4.13 -2.98
C TYR A 102 6.10 3.52 -3.09
N MET A 103 6.79 3.81 -4.18
CA MET A 103 8.17 3.39 -4.41
C MET A 103 8.98 4.57 -4.93
N LYS A 104 10.21 4.72 -4.44
CA LYS A 104 11.08 5.86 -4.77
C LYS A 104 11.67 5.71 -6.17
N GLU A 105 12.12 4.51 -6.51
CA GLU A 105 12.52 4.18 -7.87
C GLU A 105 11.30 3.63 -8.61
N GLY A 106 10.67 4.53 -9.35
CA GLY A 106 9.66 4.14 -10.31
C GLY A 106 8.35 4.90 -10.18
N ILE A 107 8.41 6.17 -10.55
CA ILE A 107 7.36 6.74 -11.40
C ILE A 107 7.43 6.00 -12.76
N ILE A 108 7.13 4.70 -12.74
CA ILE A 108 7.18 3.80 -13.89
C ILE A 108 5.96 4.03 -14.81
N THR A 109 4.99 4.82 -14.36
CA THR A 109 3.82 5.20 -15.17
C THR A 109 4.15 6.15 -16.31
N ASP A 110 5.12 7.07 -16.14
CA ASP A 110 5.41 8.08 -17.18
C ASP A 110 6.38 7.56 -18.25
N ILE A 111 7.46 6.89 -17.86
CA ILE A 111 8.46 6.39 -18.84
C ILE A 111 7.91 5.25 -19.71
N GLN A 112 7.05 4.39 -19.17
CA GLN A 112 6.40 3.34 -19.97
C GLN A 112 5.28 3.90 -20.87
N LYS A 113 4.58 4.95 -20.43
CA LYS A 113 3.66 5.71 -21.29
C LYS A 113 4.40 6.39 -22.42
N GLU A 114 5.49 7.08 -22.13
CA GLU A 114 6.26 7.85 -23.11
C GLU A 114 6.83 6.93 -24.21
N ARG A 115 7.32 5.74 -23.84
CA ARG A 115 7.76 4.73 -24.82
C ARG A 115 6.61 4.11 -25.61
N LEU A 116 5.43 3.92 -24.99
CA LEU A 116 4.25 3.43 -25.69
C LEU A 116 3.69 4.47 -26.68
N ASP A 117 3.68 5.74 -26.27
CA ASP A 117 3.27 6.88 -27.08
C ASP A 117 4.26 7.12 -28.24
N GLU A 118 5.57 6.99 -28.02
CA GLU A 118 6.57 7.00 -29.10
C GLU A 118 6.33 5.86 -30.10
N LEU A 119 6.07 4.64 -29.62
CA LEU A 119 5.78 3.50 -30.51
C LEU A 119 4.51 3.72 -31.34
N LEU A 120 3.44 4.27 -30.75
CA LEU A 120 2.20 4.59 -31.46
C LEU A 120 2.41 5.70 -32.51
N TYR A 121 3.21 6.71 -32.19
CA TYR A 121 3.58 7.77 -33.13
C TYR A 121 4.31 7.25 -34.39
N TYR A 122 5.16 6.23 -34.26
CA TYR A 122 5.81 5.58 -35.42
C TYR A 122 4.87 4.69 -36.25
N LEU A 123 3.76 4.22 -35.67
CA LEU A 123 2.80 3.34 -36.35
C LEU A 123 1.69 4.11 -37.06
N ASP A 124 1.42 5.34 -36.65
CA ASP A 124 0.41 6.24 -37.24
C ASP A 124 0.99 7.11 -38.37
N MET A 125 2.26 6.90 -38.72
CA MET A 125 2.97 7.56 -39.84
C MET A 125 2.98 6.70 -41.12
#